data_AF-Q0YUK1-F1
#
_entry.id   AF-Q0YUK1-F1
#
_cell.length_a   1.000
_cell.length_b   1.000
_cell.length_c   1.000
_cell.angle_alpha   90.00
_cell.angle_beta   90.00
_cell.angle_gamma   90.00
#
_symmetry.space_group_name_H-M   'P 1'
#
loop_
_entity.id
_entity.type
_entity.pdbx_description
1 polymer ?
#
loop_
_entity_poly.entity_id
_entity_poly.type
_entity_poly.pdbx_seq_one_letter_code
_entity_poly.pdbx_strand_id
1 'polypeptide(L)' 'MYQDARYVMNYSFKRLWNTTFLFVGPAWYVLVWMIWSSGQLQNIGDKITFLSVVIPGFLLIYGAGFFIEEWHNKKQAKRS' A
#
# COMPACT_ATOMS: atom_id res chain seq x y z
N MET A 1 -5.55 -11.29 -35.63
CA MET A 1 -5.47 -12.19 -34.45
C MET A 1 -4.32 -11.87 -33.47
N TYR A 2 -3.55 -10.79 -33.63
CA TYR A 2 -2.40 -10.44 -32.74
C TYR A 2 -2.63 -9.16 -31.91
N GLN A 3 -3.88 -8.71 -31.75
CA GLN A 3 -4.20 -7.42 -31.12
C GLN A 3 -4.76 -7.53 -29.70
N ASP A 4 -5.28 -8.70 -29.29
CA ASP A 4 -5.91 -8.91 -27.98
C ASP A 4 -4.94 -8.97 -26.79
N ALA A 5 -3.68 -9.35 -27.01
CA ALA A 5 -2.72 -9.56 -25.92
C ALA A 5 -2.26 -8.26 -25.22
N ARG A 6 -2.48 -7.08 -25.83
CA ARG A 6 -2.04 -5.80 -25.25
C ARG A 6 -3.07 -5.13 -24.32
N TYR A 7 -4.32 -5.56 -24.33
CA TYR A 7 -5.37 -4.94 -23.50
C TYR A 7 -5.48 -5.55 -22.09
N VAL A 8 -4.94 -6.75 -21.87
CA VAL A 8 -5.08 -7.49 -20.60
C VAL A 8 -4.12 -7.02 -19.50
N MET A 9 -2.99 -6.38 -19.84
CA MET A 9 -1.95 -6.07 -18.84
C MET A 9 -2.28 -4.89 -17.91
N ASN A 10 -3.12 -3.93 -18.31
CA ASN A 10 -3.39 -2.74 -17.48
C ASN A 10 -4.31 -3.03 -16.28
N TYR A 11 -5.13 -4.09 -16.32
CA TYR A 11 -5.94 -4.52 -15.18
C TYR A 11 -5.15 -5.31 -14.12
N SER A 12 -3.94 -5.75 -14.46
CA SER A 12 -3.12 -6.62 -13.61
C SER A 12 -2.58 -5.89 -12.38
N PHE A 13 -2.10 -4.66 -12.53
CA PHE A 13 -1.38 -3.97 -11.45
C PHE A 13 -2.28 -3.62 -10.26
N LYS A 14 -3.43 -2.96 -10.47
CA LYS A 14 -4.38 -2.66 -9.38
C LYS A 14 -4.83 -3.91 -8.64
N ARG A 15 -5.13 -4.97 -9.39
CA ARG A 15 -5.59 -6.23 -8.81
C ARG A 15 -4.48 -6.87 -7.98
N LEU A 16 -3.26 -6.95 -8.52
CA LEU A 16 -2.09 -7.48 -7.82
C LEU A 16 -1.78 -6.67 -6.56
N TRP A 17 -1.82 -5.34 -6.67
CA TRP A 17 -1.59 -4.43 -5.55
C TRP A 17 -2.63 -4.62 -4.44
N ASN A 18 -3.91 -4.67 -4.79
CA ASN A 18 -4.99 -4.89 -3.84
C ASN A 18 -4.90 -6.28 -3.19
N THR A 19 -4.54 -7.32 -3.96
CA THR A 19 -4.30 -8.67 -3.42
C THR A 19 -3.12 -8.68 -2.46
N THR A 20 -2.02 -7.99 -2.77
CA THR A 20 -0.88 -7.85 -1.84
C THR A 20 -1.32 -7.16 -0.55
N PHE A 21 -2.10 -6.09 -0.63
CA PHE A 21 -2.60 -5.38 0.55
C PHE A 21 -3.58 -6.18 1.40
N LEU A 22 -4.28 -7.15 0.79
CA LEU A 22 -5.08 -8.14 1.51
C LEU A 22 -4.25 -9.00 2.47
N PHE A 23 -2.97 -9.24 2.18
CA PHE A 23 -2.04 -9.97 3.07
C PHE A 23 -1.20 -9.03 3.95
N VAL A 24 -0.74 -7.91 3.38
CA VAL A 24 0.07 -6.91 4.10
C VAL A 24 -0.74 -6.23 5.19
N GLY A 25 -2.03 -5.96 4.99
CA GLY A 25 -2.90 -5.36 6.01
C GLY A 25 -2.98 -6.17 7.30
N PRO A 26 -3.35 -7.47 7.24
CA PRO A 26 -3.32 -8.36 8.41
C PRO A 26 -1.93 -8.48 9.04
N ALA A 27 -0.87 -8.67 8.24
CA ALA A 27 0.49 -8.75 8.77
C ALA A 27 0.91 -7.47 9.50
N TRP A 28 0.57 -6.31 8.94
CA TRP A 28 0.80 -5.01 9.55
C TRP A 28 0.01 -4.84 10.85
N TYR A 29 -1.28 -5.23 10.86
CA TYR A 29 -2.10 -5.19 12.06
C TYR A 29 -1.49 -6.04 13.19
N VAL A 30 -0.99 -7.24 12.87
CA VAL A 30 -0.29 -8.09 13.84
C VAL A 30 0.94 -7.40 14.41
N LEU A 31 1.77 -6.76 13.58
CA LEU A 31 2.95 -6.02 14.05
C LEU A 31 2.57 -4.86 14.97
N VAL A 32 1.57 -4.07 14.58
CA VAL A 32 1.05 -2.96 15.39
C VAL A 32 0.52 -3.48 16.73
N TRP A 33 -0.21 -4.59 16.72
CA TRP A 33 -0.72 -5.23 17.94
C TRP A 33 0.40 -5.75 18.84
N MET A 34 1.45 -6.36 18.28
CA MET A 34 2.62 -6.82 19.05
C MET A 34 3.31 -5.66 19.76
N ILE A 35 3.51 -4.54 19.07
CA ILE A 35 4.11 -3.34 19.67
C ILE A 35 3.17 -2.75 20.73
N TRP A 36 1.87 -2.68 20.45
CA TRP A 36 0.87 -2.23 21.42
C TRP A 36 0.84 -3.07 22.69
N SER A 37 0.96 -4.40 22.55
CA SER A 37 0.96 -5.35 23.66
C SER A 37 2.31 -5.49 24.38
N SER A 38 3.39 -4.92 23.84
CA SER A 38 4.75 -5.06 24.38
C SER A 38 4.96 -4.35 25.73
N GLY A 39 4.04 -3.47 26.12
CA GLY A 39 4.20 -2.64 27.32
C GLY A 39 5.23 -1.51 27.18
N GLN A 40 5.85 -1.33 26.01
CA GLN A 40 6.80 -0.24 25.73
C GLN A 40 6.11 1.13 25.64
N LEU A 41 4.83 1.15 25.28
CA LEU A 41 4.01 2.36 25.18
C LEU A 41 3.32 2.62 26.53
N GLN A 42 4.08 3.14 27.50
CA GLN A 42 3.61 3.31 28.87
C GLN A 42 2.69 4.53 29.02
N ASN A 43 3.02 5.65 28.37
CA ASN A 43 2.18 6.85 28.41
C ASN A 43 1.20 6.92 27.25
N ILE A 44 0.08 7.62 27.49
CA ILE A 44 -0.89 7.98 26.44
C ILE A 44 -0.21 8.79 25.32
N GLY A 45 0.74 9.67 25.68
CA GLY A 45 1.54 10.42 24.70
C GLY A 45 2.31 9.51 23.74
N ASP A 46 2.94 8.45 24.25
CA ASP A 46 3.71 7.52 23.43
C ASP A 46 2.79 6.75 22.47
N LYS A 47 1.60 6.33 22.94
CA LYS A 47 0.59 5.67 22.11
C LYS A 47 0.10 6.56 20.97
N ILE A 48 -0.12 7.85 21.24
CA ILE A 48 -0.55 8.82 20.23
C ILE A 48 0.57 9.04 19.21
N THR A 49 1.82 9.25 19.67
CA THR A 49 2.99 9.42 18.79
C THR A 49 3.24 8.19 17.93
N PHE A 50 3.07 6.99 18.49
CA PHE A 50 3.20 5.76 17.74
C PHE A 50 2.15 5.67 16.62
N LEU A 51 0.87 5.88 16.93
CA LEU A 51 -0.21 5.84 15.94
C LEU A 51 -0.08 6.95 14.89
N SER A 52 0.40 8.13 15.28
CA SER A 52 0.58 9.27 14.36
C SER A 52 1.69 9.05 13.34
N VAL A 53 2.64 8.14 13.59
CA VAL A 53 3.66 7.75 12.62
C VAL A 53 3.22 6.52 11.83
N VAL A 54 2.64 5.54 12.51
CA VAL A 54 2.28 4.24 11.95
C VAL A 54 1.13 4.33 10.96
N ILE A 55 0.06 5.08 11.28
CA ILE A 55 -1.12 5.21 10.41
C ILE A 55 -0.75 5.94 9.10
N PRO A 56 -0.10 7.12 9.12
CA PRO A 56 0.27 7.79 7.88
C PRO A 56 1.31 7.00 7.08
N GLY A 57 2.25 6.32 7.73
CA GLY A 57 3.22 5.45 7.07
C GLY A 57 2.53 4.34 6.26
N PHE A 58 1.53 3.69 6.84
CA PHE A 58 0.74 2.67 6.14
C PHE A 58 -0.02 3.24 4.93
N LEU A 59 -0.68 4.39 5.10
CA LEU A 59 -1.41 5.06 4.02
C LEU A 59 -0.50 5.51 2.88
N LEU A 60 0.69 6.02 3.18
CA LEU A 60 1.68 6.42 2.19
C LEU A 60 2.14 5.23 1.35
N ILE A 61 2.44 4.10 1.98
CA ILE A 61 2.84 2.89 1.25
C ILE A 61 1.67 2.41 0.38
N TYR A 62 0.45 2.36 0.91
CA TYR A 62 -0.74 1.97 0.14
C TYR A 62 -0.98 2.86 -1.08
N GLY A 63 -0.91 4.18 -0.91
CA GLY A 63 -1.07 5.16 -1.97
C GLY A 63 0.05 5.15 -3.01
N ALA A 64 1.28 4.82 -2.60
CA ALA A 64 2.44 4.81 -3.49
C ALA A 64 2.27 3.86 -4.69
N GLY A 65 1.63 2.70 -4.50
CA GLY A 65 1.37 1.78 -5.63
C GLY A 65 0.49 2.41 -6.69
N PHE A 66 -0.60 3.08 -6.30
CA PHE A 66 -1.47 3.80 -7.22
C PHE A 66 -0.74 4.95 -7.92
N PHE A 67 0.11 5.67 -7.20
CA PHE A 67 0.91 6.75 -7.79
C PHE A 67 1.90 6.23 -8.84
N ILE A 68 2.55 5.08 -8.58
CA ILE A 68 3.46 4.43 -9.54
C ILE A 68 2.69 3.99 -10.79
N GLU A 69 1.52 3.40 -10.64
CA GLU A 69 0.66 3.02 -11.75
C GLU A 69 0.24 4.23 -12.59
N GLU A 70 -0.23 5.29 -11.94
CA GLU A 70 -0.67 6.51 -12.62
C GLU A 70 0.50 7.21 -13.34
N TRP A 71 1.67 7.23 -12.73
CA TRP A 71 2.89 7.76 -13.36
C TRP A 71 3.33 6.92 -14.56
N HIS A 72 3.21 5.60 -14.48
CA HIS A 72 3.52 4.70 -15.58
C HIS A 72 2.56 4.90 -16.76
N ASN A 73 1.26 4.99 -16.49
CA ASN A 73 0.22 5.24 -17.51
C ASN A 73 0.40 6.60 -18.19
N LYS A 74 0.70 7.66 -17.43
CA LYS A 74 0.99 9.01 -17.98
C LYS A 74 2.20 9.02 -18.91
N LYS A 75 3.24 8.23 -18.60
CA LYS A 75 4.43 8.09 -19.45
C LYS A 75 4.17 7.32 -20.74
N GLN A 76 3.31 6.32 -20.70
CA GLN A 76 2.92 5.58 -21.92
C GLN A 76 2.01 6.43 -22.82
N ALA A 77 1.07 7.19 -22.26
CA ALA A 77 0.19 8.08 -23.03
C ALA A 77 0.92 9.24 -23.73
N LYS A 78 2.08 9.67 -23.21
CA LYS A 78 2.93 10.70 -23.86
C LYS A 78 3.79 10.17 -25.02
N ARG A 79 3.85 8.86 -25.21
CA ARG A 79 4.67 8.20 -26.26
C ARG A 79 3.85 7.72 -27.47
N SER A 80 2.52 7.86 -27.43
CA SER A 80 1.61 7.65 -28.58
C SER A 80 1.21 8.98 -29.19
#